data_AF-A0A1R2BTN6-F1
#
_entry.id   AF-A0A1R2BTN6-F1
#
_cell.length_a   1.000
_cell.length_b   1.000
_cell.length_c   1.000
_cell.angle_alpha   90.00
_cell.angle_beta   90.00
_cell.angle_gamma   90.00
#
_symmetry.space_group_name_H-M   'P 1'
#
loop_
_entity.id
_entity.type
_entity.pdbx_description
1 polymer ?
#
loop_
_entity_poly.entity_id
_entity_poly.type
_entity_poly.pdbx_seq_one_letter_code
_entity_poly.pdbx_strand_id
1 'polypeptide(L)'
;MKKGKRPAHQNVFAFKHNKNSKLTKKIAEEPVDVLCVRCIAKMVWRKKFRKYKQRTVPGRCNLCQQKEIIKAYRTICDKCANDKGVCAKCTKNPICSDPEEIMRIEKNTREATNDANGDSSGEEEKVEENKKE
;
A
#
# COMPACT_ATOMS: atom_id res chain seq x y z
N MET A 1 20.85 0.70 -32.64
CA MET A 1 19.57 0.56 -31.89
C MET A 1 18.72 1.80 -32.11
N LYS A 2 17.49 1.67 -32.65
CA LYS A 2 16.58 2.82 -32.83
C LYS A 2 16.08 3.28 -31.45
N LYS A 3 16.38 4.53 -31.06
CA LYS A 3 15.81 5.14 -29.84
C LYS A 3 14.30 5.27 -30.04
N GLY A 4 13.50 4.58 -29.23
CA GLY A 4 12.04 4.74 -29.23
C GLY A 4 11.67 6.20 -28.95
N LYS A 5 10.63 6.71 -29.62
CA LYS A 5 10.12 8.06 -29.36
C LYS A 5 9.71 8.16 -27.89
N ARG A 6 10.11 9.25 -27.22
CA ARG A 6 9.67 9.51 -25.85
C ARG A 6 8.13 9.66 -25.82
N PRO A 7 7.46 9.23 -24.75
CA PRO A 7 6.02 9.44 -24.59
C PRO A 7 5.70 10.93 -24.76
N ALA A 8 4.73 11.23 -25.64
CA ALA A 8 4.29 12.60 -25.88
C ALA A 8 3.69 13.25 -24.62
N HIS A 9 3.03 12.44 -23.80
CA HIS A 9 2.51 12.85 -22.49
C HIS A 9 3.39 12.31 -21.37
N GLN A 10 4.05 13.22 -20.66
CA GLN A 10 4.77 12.91 -19.43
C GLN A 10 3.78 12.92 -18.25
N ASN A 11 3.96 12.01 -17.30
CA ASN A 11 3.15 12.00 -16.07
C ASN A 11 3.56 13.18 -15.18
N VAL A 12 2.85 14.29 -15.32
CA VAL A 12 3.07 15.53 -14.54
C VAL A 12 2.52 15.45 -13.12
N PHE A 13 1.53 14.59 -12.87
CA PHE A 13 0.91 14.45 -11.55
C PHE A 13 1.03 13.00 -11.06
N ALA A 14 1.38 12.86 -9.78
CA ALA A 14 1.36 11.56 -9.12
C ALA A 14 -0.08 11.13 -8.83
N PHE A 15 -0.36 9.83 -8.92
CA PHE A 15 -1.64 9.26 -8.53
C PHE A 15 -1.94 9.54 -7.05
N LYS A 16 -3.07 10.20 -6.78
CA LYS A 16 -3.59 10.46 -5.43
C LYS A 16 -4.95 9.79 -5.31
N HIS A 17 -5.12 8.89 -4.35
CA HIS A 17 -6.41 8.27 -4.06
C HIS A 17 -7.15 9.02 -2.95
N ASN A 18 -8.49 8.94 -2.95
CA ASN A 18 -9.30 9.48 -1.85
C ASN A 18 -8.95 8.75 -0.53
N LYS A 19 -8.40 9.52 0.43
CA LYS A 19 -7.99 9.04 1.76
C LYS A 19 -9.19 8.71 2.66
N ASN A 20 -10.33 9.36 2.43
CA ASN A 20 -11.53 9.23 3.27
C ASN A 20 -12.42 8.04 2.87
N SER A 21 -12.11 7.36 1.75
CA SER A 21 -12.86 6.17 1.33
C SER A 21 -12.74 5.04 2.36
N LYS A 22 -13.88 4.45 2.75
CA LYS A 22 -13.93 3.29 3.67
C LYS A 22 -13.05 2.13 3.20
N LEU A 23 -13.00 1.89 1.88
CA LEU A 23 -12.13 0.85 1.30
C LEU A 23 -10.65 1.18 1.49
N THR A 24 -10.26 2.43 1.28
CA THR A 24 -8.86 2.87 1.44
C THR A 24 -8.39 2.66 2.88
N LYS A 25 -9.22 3.00 3.86
CA LYS A 25 -8.91 2.78 5.29
C LYS A 25 -8.68 1.29 5.58
N LYS A 26 -9.62 0.43 5.16
CA LYS A 26 -9.49 -1.04 5.31
C LYS A 26 -8.23 -1.61 4.67
N ILE A 27 -7.86 -1.13 3.48
CA ILE A 27 -6.64 -1.58 2.78
C ILE A 27 -5.37 -1.11 3.52
N ALA A 28 -5.39 0.10 4.08
CA ALA A 28 -4.26 0.65 4.82
C ALA A 28 -4.01 -0.14 6.12
N GLU A 29 -5.07 -0.44 6.87
CA GLU A 29 -5.05 -1.15 8.17
C GLU A 29 -4.58 -2.62 8.08
N GLU A 30 -4.79 -3.29 6.94
CA GLU A 30 -4.40 -4.69 6.75
C GLU A 30 -2.88 -4.89 6.96
N PRO A 31 -2.38 -5.73 7.87
CA PRO A 31 -0.93 -5.86 8.08
C PRO A 31 -0.19 -6.50 6.90
N VAL A 32 1.05 -6.08 6.65
CA VAL A 32 1.95 -6.67 5.63
C VAL A 32 3.01 -7.53 6.30
N ASP A 33 2.55 -8.51 7.06
CA ASP A 33 3.37 -9.43 7.86
C ASP A 33 3.62 -10.78 7.17
N VAL A 34 4.56 -11.57 7.70
CA VAL A 34 4.85 -12.96 7.25
C VAL A 34 5.25 -13.03 5.77
N LEU A 35 5.99 -12.04 5.29
CA LEU A 35 6.44 -11.90 3.91
C LEU A 35 7.93 -11.57 3.87
N CYS A 36 8.59 -11.90 2.76
CA CYS A 36 9.94 -11.41 2.50
C CYS A 36 9.93 -9.94 2.08
N VAL A 37 11.05 -9.23 2.28
CA VAL A 37 11.28 -7.82 1.88
C VAL A 37 10.73 -7.51 0.48
N ARG A 38 11.08 -8.34 -0.51
CA ARG A 38 10.64 -8.15 -1.90
C ARG A 38 9.11 -8.26 -2.06
N CYS A 39 8.46 -9.13 -1.30
CA CYS A 39 7.00 -9.28 -1.36
C CYS A 39 6.29 -8.18 -0.58
N ILE A 40 6.86 -7.71 0.54
CA ILE A 40 6.38 -6.55 1.30
C ILE A 40 6.33 -5.33 0.39
N ALA A 41 7.44 -4.99 -0.29
CA ALA A 41 7.49 -3.87 -1.23
C ALA A 41 6.38 -3.94 -2.30
N LYS A 42 6.09 -5.13 -2.84
CA LYS A 42 4.99 -5.34 -3.79
C LYS A 42 3.61 -5.09 -3.17
N MET A 43 3.39 -5.51 -1.93
CA MET A 43 2.12 -5.29 -1.23
C MET A 43 1.92 -3.82 -0.90
N VAL A 44 2.94 -3.17 -0.35
CA VAL A 44 2.93 -1.74 -0.03
C VAL A 44 2.65 -0.90 -1.28
N TRP A 45 3.31 -1.20 -2.41
CA TRP A 45 3.02 -0.54 -3.68
C TRP A 45 1.57 -0.75 -4.12
N ARG A 46 1.05 -1.98 -4.04
CA ARG A 46 -0.35 -2.28 -4.39
C ARG A 46 -1.33 -1.49 -3.52
N LYS A 47 -1.06 -1.34 -2.22
CA LYS A 47 -1.86 -0.50 -1.33
C LYS A 47 -1.81 0.97 -1.75
N LYS A 48 -0.60 1.53 -1.95
CA LYS A 48 -0.42 2.93 -2.37
C LYS A 48 -1.17 3.28 -3.65
N PHE A 49 -1.13 2.41 -4.65
CA PHE A 49 -1.79 2.66 -5.94
C PHE A 49 -3.23 2.14 -6.00
N ARG A 50 -3.83 1.77 -4.85
CA ARG A 50 -5.20 1.22 -4.76
C ARG A 50 -5.43 -0.01 -5.68
N LYS A 51 -4.37 -0.78 -5.93
CA LYS A 51 -4.37 -2.04 -6.70
C LYS A 51 -4.46 -3.28 -5.80
N TYR A 52 -4.53 -3.08 -4.48
CA TYR A 52 -4.69 -4.15 -3.50
C TYR A 52 -6.14 -4.63 -3.46
N LYS A 53 -6.34 -5.92 -3.69
CA LYS A 53 -7.64 -6.60 -3.66
C LYS A 53 -7.67 -7.53 -2.45
N GLN A 54 -8.48 -7.20 -1.46
CA GLN A 54 -8.72 -8.05 -0.30
C GLN A 54 -9.44 -9.34 -0.72
N ARG A 55 -9.23 -10.42 0.03
CA ARG A 55 -10.04 -11.63 -0.12
C ARG A 55 -11.39 -11.42 0.55
N THR A 56 -12.46 -11.82 -0.11
CA THR A 56 -13.81 -11.90 0.48
C THR A 56 -14.05 -13.25 1.13
N VAL A 57 -13.35 -14.29 0.67
CA VAL A 57 -13.47 -15.66 1.16
C VAL A 57 -12.09 -16.23 1.52
N PRO A 58 -11.98 -17.08 2.56
CA PRO A 58 -10.75 -17.75 2.90
C PRO A 58 -10.22 -18.64 1.75
N GLY A 59 -8.93 -18.54 1.47
CA GLY A 59 -8.22 -19.38 0.49
C GLY A 59 -7.67 -20.67 1.10
N ARG A 60 -7.44 -21.69 0.25
CA ARG A 60 -6.79 -22.94 0.63
C ARG A 60 -5.26 -22.77 0.69
N CYS A 61 -4.63 -23.26 1.76
CA CYS A 61 -3.19 -23.30 1.93
C CYS A 61 -2.54 -24.37 1.05
N ASN A 62 -1.46 -24.03 0.34
CA ASN A 62 -0.73 -25.00 -0.50
C ASN A 62 0.07 -26.04 0.31
N LEU A 63 0.20 -25.88 1.64
CA LEU A 63 0.92 -26.81 2.52
C LEU A 63 -0.03 -27.68 3.33
N CYS A 64 -0.81 -27.10 4.25
CA CYS A 64 -1.73 -27.86 5.10
C CYS A 64 -3.10 -28.15 4.45
N GLN A 65 -3.37 -27.59 3.27
CA GLN A 65 -4.63 -27.78 2.52
C GLN A 65 -5.91 -27.29 3.23
N GLN A 66 -5.76 -26.61 4.37
CA GLN A 66 -6.85 -25.97 5.11
C GLN A 66 -7.24 -24.63 4.48
N LYS A 67 -8.52 -24.26 4.61
CA LYS A 67 -9.08 -22.98 4.13
C LYS A 67 -8.84 -21.83 5.12
N GLU A 68 -7.57 -21.55 5.40
CA GLU A 68 -7.18 -20.59 6.44
C GLU A 68 -6.42 -19.36 5.91
N ILE A 69 -6.29 -19.22 4.57
CA ILE A 69 -5.69 -18.01 4.00
C ILE A 69 -6.71 -16.87 4.00
N ILE A 70 -6.69 -16.05 5.04
CA ILE A 70 -7.55 -14.87 5.16
C ILE A 70 -6.92 -13.69 4.41
N LYS A 71 -5.63 -13.41 4.65
CA LYS A 71 -4.97 -12.23 4.06
C LYS A 71 -4.72 -12.43 2.55
N ALA A 72 -4.84 -11.35 1.80
CA ALA A 72 -4.74 -11.41 0.34
C ALA A 72 -3.31 -11.69 -0.15
N TYR A 73 -3.21 -12.20 -1.39
CA TYR A 73 -1.94 -12.47 -2.09
C TYR A 73 -1.00 -13.49 -1.45
N ARG A 74 -1.48 -14.26 -0.47
CA ARG A 74 -0.76 -15.40 0.11
C ARG A 74 -1.13 -16.71 -0.58
N THR A 75 -0.16 -17.62 -0.62
CA THR A 75 -0.26 -18.98 -1.17
C THR A 75 -0.24 -20.05 -0.07
N ILE A 76 0.27 -19.70 1.10
CA ILE A 76 0.24 -20.55 2.30
C ILE A 76 -0.31 -19.74 3.49
N CYS A 77 -0.82 -20.41 4.52
CA CYS A 77 -1.30 -19.75 5.74
C CYS A 77 -0.12 -19.34 6.64
N ASP A 78 -0.41 -18.46 7.61
CA ASP A 78 0.60 -17.85 8.47
C ASP A 78 1.28 -18.88 9.37
N LYS A 79 0.53 -19.89 9.84
CA LYS A 79 1.06 -21.04 10.59
C LYS A 79 2.15 -21.76 9.80
N CYS A 80 1.80 -22.27 8.61
CA CYS A 80 2.77 -22.99 7.78
C CYS A 80 3.95 -22.12 7.32
N ALA A 81 3.77 -20.82 7.17
CA ALA A 81 4.83 -19.89 6.81
C ALA A 81 5.81 -19.71 7.98
N ASN A 82 5.31 -19.52 9.19
CA ASN A 82 6.12 -19.39 10.41
C ASN A 82 6.85 -20.69 10.74
N ASP A 83 6.16 -21.84 10.69
CA ASP A 83 6.74 -23.16 10.98
C ASP A 83 7.94 -23.47 10.07
N LYS A 84 7.88 -23.02 8.80
CA LYS A 84 8.95 -23.20 7.82
C LYS A 84 9.92 -22.02 7.71
N GLY A 85 9.63 -20.90 8.36
CA GLY A 85 10.40 -19.66 8.25
C GLY A 85 10.41 -19.03 6.84
N VAL A 86 9.40 -19.30 6.00
CA VAL A 86 9.37 -18.85 4.58
C VAL A 86 8.22 -17.89 4.29
N CYS A 87 8.43 -16.99 3.34
CA CYS A 87 7.45 -15.99 2.90
C CYS A 87 6.11 -16.63 2.49
N ALA A 88 5.00 -16.17 3.10
CA ALA A 88 3.66 -16.70 2.88
C ALA A 88 3.11 -16.51 1.46
N LYS A 89 3.75 -15.66 0.65
CA LYS A 89 3.35 -15.36 -0.74
C LYS A 89 4.16 -16.10 -1.79
N CYS A 90 5.48 -16.16 -1.62
CA CYS A 90 6.36 -16.67 -2.67
C CYS A 90 7.08 -17.95 -2.30
N THR A 91 7.07 -18.34 -1.01
CA THR A 91 7.64 -19.59 -0.47
C THR A 91 9.10 -19.86 -0.87
N LYS A 92 9.83 -18.83 -1.28
CA LYS A 92 11.21 -18.90 -1.82
C LYS A 92 12.24 -18.25 -0.90
N ASN A 93 11.83 -17.16 -0.26
CA ASN A 93 12.71 -16.33 0.56
C ASN A 93 12.23 -16.39 2.01
N PRO A 94 13.13 -16.19 2.99
CA PRO A 94 12.75 -16.12 4.39
C PRO A 94 11.79 -14.95 4.66
N ILE A 95 11.06 -15.07 5.77
CA ILE A 95 10.24 -13.97 6.30
C ILE A 95 11.17 -12.82 6.69
N CYS A 96 10.73 -11.57 6.48
CA CYS A 96 11.43 -10.40 6.99
C CYS A 96 11.33 -10.38 8.51
N SER A 97 12.45 -10.60 9.20
CA SER A 97 12.49 -10.62 10.67
C SER A 97 12.64 -9.23 11.28
N ASP A 98 13.15 -8.26 10.51
CA ASP A 98 13.44 -6.90 10.98
C ASP A 98 12.22 -5.99 10.79
N PRO A 99 11.57 -5.50 11.87
CA PRO A 99 10.45 -4.57 11.79
C PRO A 99 10.83 -3.20 11.22
N GLU A 100 12.08 -2.75 11.41
CA GLU A 100 12.53 -1.44 10.95
C GLU A 100 12.61 -1.42 9.42
N GLU A 101 13.04 -2.52 8.81
CA GLU A 101 13.04 -2.68 7.35
C GLU A 101 11.63 -2.63 6.76
N ILE A 102 10.63 -3.21 7.45
CA ILE A 102 9.23 -3.12 7.02
C ILE A 102 8.78 -1.66 7.02
N MET A 103 9.08 -0.91 8.10
CA MET A 103 8.74 0.50 8.21
C MET A 103 9.45 1.35 7.14
N ARG A 104 10.72 1.08 6.86
CA ARG A 104 11.49 1.76 5.79
C ARG A 104 10.85 1.55 4.43
N ILE A 105 10.43 0.32 4.09
CA ILE A 105 9.73 0.03 2.82
C ILE A 105 8.41 0.80 2.72
N GLU A 106 7.64 0.85 3.80
CA GLU A 106 6.40 1.63 3.85
C GLU A 106 6.66 3.13 3.66
N LYS A 107 7.71 3.67 4.30
CA LYS A 107 8.09 5.09 4.25
C LYS A 107 8.67 5.51 2.90
N ASN A 108 9.57 4.73 2.32
CA ASN A 108 10.11 4.97 0.97
C ASN A 108 8.99 5.02 -0.07
N THR A 109 7.93 4.24 0.17
CA THR A 109 6.75 4.28 -0.69
C THR A 109 5.93 5.55 -0.45
N ARG A 110 5.98 6.24 0.70
CA ARG A 110 5.31 7.52 0.98
C ARG A 110 6.08 8.76 0.49
N GLU A 111 7.41 8.76 0.60
CA GLU A 111 8.25 9.94 0.32
C GLU A 111 8.31 10.31 -1.17
N ALA A 112 8.14 9.35 -2.09
CA ALA A 112 8.02 9.62 -3.53
C ALA A 112 6.75 10.41 -3.96
N THR A 113 6.07 11.10 -3.03
CA THR A 113 4.84 11.89 -3.27
C THR A 113 4.81 13.23 -2.54
N ASN A 114 5.86 13.64 -1.84
CA ASN A 114 5.85 14.88 -1.04
C ASN A 114 6.35 16.14 -1.77
N ASP A 115 6.86 16.05 -3.00
CA ASP A 115 7.33 17.22 -3.79
C ASP A 115 6.21 17.95 -4.56
N ALA A 116 5.04 18.16 -3.96
CA ALA A 116 4.05 19.13 -4.43
C ALA A 116 2.90 19.26 -3.42
N ASN A 117 3.08 20.13 -2.44
CA ASN A 117 2.00 20.94 -1.87
C ASN A 117 2.63 22.17 -1.20
N GLY A 118 2.64 23.26 -1.97
CA GLY A 118 2.55 24.61 -1.40
C GLY A 118 1.21 24.72 -0.70
N ASP A 119 1.30 25.01 0.59
CA ASP A 119 0.21 25.37 1.46
C ASP A 119 -0.32 26.75 1.04
N SER A 120 -1.60 26.82 0.69
CA SER A 120 -2.31 28.09 0.49
C SER A 120 -3.79 27.87 0.82
N SER A 121 -4.06 27.85 2.11
CA SER A 121 -5.35 28.24 2.71
C SER A 121 -5.01 29.48 3.55
N GLY A 122 -5.41 30.70 3.19
CA GLY A 122 -6.78 31.14 2.99
C GLY A 122 -7.10 32.09 4.15
N GLU A 123 -6.84 33.40 3.97
CA GLU A 123 -7.39 34.43 4.87
C GLU A 123 -8.76 34.85 4.32
N GLU A 124 -9.80 34.47 5.06
CA GLU A 124 -11.19 34.85 4.83
C GLU A 124 -11.39 36.31 5.26
N GLU A 125 -11.67 37.20 4.31
CA GLU A 125 -12.08 38.58 4.56
C GLU A 125 -13.54 38.59 5.05
N LYS A 126 -13.73 38.86 6.35
CA LYS A 126 -15.05 39.16 6.95
C LYS A 126 -15.54 40.51 6.43
N VAL A 127 -16.60 40.52 5.62
CA VAL A 127 -17.42 41.71 5.42
C VAL A 127 -18.47 41.76 6.53
N GLU A 128 -18.26 42.66 7.47
CA GLU A 128 -19.14 42.96 8.60
C GLU A 128 -20.04 44.14 8.19
N GLU A 129 -21.28 43.85 7.80
CA GLU A 129 -22.27 44.85 7.38
C GLU A 129 -22.89 45.52 8.62
N ASN A 130 -22.41 46.71 8.94
CA ASN A 130 -22.93 47.54 10.02
C ASN A 130 -24.26 48.20 9.61
N LYS A 131 -25.32 47.79 10.31
CA LYS A 131 -26.60 48.49 10.40
C LYS A 131 -26.41 49.84 11.09
N LYS A 132 -26.73 50.95 10.41
CA LYS A 132 -26.86 52.26 11.04
C LYS A 132 -28.07 53.02 10.49
N GLU A 133 -28.92 53.39 11.45
CA GLU A 133 -29.97 54.43 11.49
C GLU A 133 -31.18 54.32 10.55
#